data_AF-A0A3R9W666-F1
#
_entry.id   AF-A0A3R9W666-F1
#
_cell.length_a   1.000
_cell.length_b   1.000
_cell.length_c   1.000
_cell.angle_alpha   90.00
_cell.angle_beta   90.00
_cell.angle_gamma   90.00
#
_symmetry.space_group_name_H-M   'P 1'
#
loop_
_entity.id
_entity.type
_entity.pdbx_description
1 polymer ?
#
loop_
_entity_poly.entity_id
_entity_poly.type
_entity_poly.pdbx_seq_one_letter_code
_entity_poly.pdbx_strand_id
1 'polypeptide(L)'
;MTIDLLVIYTNRLDECRDFYAGLGLDFVPERHGNGPAHYAATLADGTVLELYPATRRPETGYLRLGLTGDSPRTLTDPDGRTVVLTAPERSPMTTTRETVRRILGDTAQTDVRVYPGGDVSVSITIGDDFAVVDGKDATGWGWSLNPASHEAFTGHARTAEDIEEALQGVRAEIAPNNS
;
A
#
# COMPACT_ATOMS: atom_id res chain seq x y z
N MET A 1 -11.26 -4.66 -19.50
CA MET A 1 -12.63 -4.32 -19.09
C MET A 1 -12.53 -3.64 -17.74
N THR A 2 -13.28 -2.55 -17.52
CA THR A 2 -13.33 -1.76 -16.28
C THR A 2 -14.74 -1.84 -15.68
N ILE A 3 -14.89 -1.51 -14.40
CA ILE A 3 -16.21 -1.32 -13.79
C ILE A 3 -16.51 0.17 -13.88
N ASP A 4 -17.55 0.55 -14.62
CA ASP A 4 -17.90 1.97 -14.75
C ASP A 4 -18.86 2.42 -13.64
N LEU A 5 -19.75 1.52 -13.18
CA LEU A 5 -20.81 1.84 -12.23
C LEU A 5 -21.10 0.66 -11.27
N LEU A 6 -21.20 0.96 -9.97
CA LEU A 6 -21.71 0.07 -8.93
C LEU A 6 -22.86 0.77 -8.19
N VAL A 7 -24.01 0.11 -8.06
CA VAL A 7 -25.19 0.67 -7.37
C VAL A 7 -25.58 -0.22 -6.20
N ILE A 8 -25.77 0.39 -5.03
CA ILE A 8 -26.29 -0.26 -3.82
C ILE A 8 -27.66 0.36 -3.48
N TYR A 9 -28.69 -0.48 -3.45
CA TYR A 9 -30.03 -0.10 -2.97
C TYR A 9 -30.13 -0.37 -1.47
N THR A 10 -30.54 0.63 -0.70
CA THR A 10 -30.62 0.55 0.77
C THR A 10 -31.87 1.21 1.32
N ASN A 11 -32.38 0.71 2.45
CA ASN A 11 -33.43 1.37 3.24
C ASN A 11 -32.85 2.36 4.28
N ARG A 12 -31.52 2.39 4.44
CA ARG A 12 -30.76 3.17 5.43
C ARG A 12 -29.83 4.16 4.73
N LEU A 13 -30.38 4.94 3.80
CA LEU A 13 -29.60 5.73 2.83
C LEU A 13 -28.55 6.65 3.48
N ASP A 14 -28.95 7.44 4.47
CA ASP A 14 -28.02 8.37 5.14
C ASP A 14 -27.00 7.61 6.00
N GLU A 15 -27.38 6.50 6.63
CA GLU A 15 -26.44 5.69 7.41
C GLU A 15 -25.39 5.01 6.51
N CYS A 16 -25.80 4.50 5.34
CA CYS A 16 -24.87 3.96 4.35
C CYS A 16 -23.95 5.07 3.82
N ARG A 17 -24.49 6.25 3.52
CA ARG A 17 -23.69 7.41 3.11
C ARG A 17 -22.63 7.73 4.16
N ASP A 18 -23.02 7.88 5.42
CA ASP A 18 -22.10 8.20 6.51
C ASP A 18 -21.05 7.10 6.71
N PHE A 19 -21.45 5.83 6.60
CA PHE A 19 -20.53 4.70 6.68
C PHE A 19 -19.46 4.75 5.59
N TYR A 20 -19.85 4.84 4.32
CA TYR A 20 -18.89 4.83 3.21
C TYR A 20 -18.10 6.14 3.13
N ALA A 21 -18.69 7.28 3.50
CA ALA A 21 -17.96 8.54 3.66
C ALA A 21 -16.90 8.47 4.77
N GLY A 22 -17.18 7.74 5.86
CA GLY A 22 -16.19 7.43 6.89
C GLY A 22 -15.03 6.55 6.41
N LEU A 23 -15.14 5.93 5.23
CA LEU A 23 -14.03 5.23 4.55
C LEU A 23 -13.25 6.13 3.59
N GLY A 24 -13.61 7.41 3.48
CA GLY A 24 -12.96 8.40 2.62
C GLY A 24 -13.62 8.59 1.25
N LEU A 25 -14.85 8.11 1.05
CA LEU A 25 -15.59 8.34 -0.20
C LEU A 25 -16.36 9.66 -0.15
N ASP A 26 -16.10 10.53 -1.13
CA ASP A 26 -16.76 11.83 -1.24
C ASP A 26 -18.12 11.71 -1.94
N PHE A 27 -19.17 11.44 -1.16
CA PHE A 27 -20.53 11.34 -1.66
C PHE A 27 -21.18 12.71 -1.90
N VAL A 28 -21.66 12.93 -3.12
CA VAL A 28 -22.46 14.09 -3.53
C VAL A 28 -23.94 13.70 -3.73
N PRO A 29 -24.90 14.54 -3.30
CA PRO A 29 -26.31 14.29 -3.53
C PRO A 29 -26.68 14.52 -5.00
N GLU A 30 -27.41 13.58 -5.58
CA GLU A 30 -27.83 13.61 -6.97
C GLU A 30 -29.30 13.24 -7.14
N ARG A 31 -29.90 13.69 -8.26
CA ARG A 31 -31.25 13.30 -8.66
C ARG A 31 -31.39 13.37 -10.18
N HIS A 32 -31.59 12.21 -10.81
CA HIS A 32 -31.79 12.13 -12.25
C HIS A 32 -33.27 12.20 -12.60
N GLY A 33 -33.67 13.24 -13.34
CA GLY A 33 -35.06 13.44 -13.76
C GLY A 33 -36.05 13.35 -12.59
N ASN A 34 -37.04 12.46 -12.73
CA ASN A 34 -38.04 12.17 -11.70
C ASN A 34 -37.68 10.96 -10.81
N GLY A 35 -36.43 10.49 -10.87
CA GLY A 35 -35.91 9.43 -10.01
C GLY A 35 -35.77 9.89 -8.55
N PRO A 36 -35.58 8.94 -7.62
CA PRO A 36 -35.33 9.29 -6.23
C PRO A 36 -33.99 10.06 -6.09
N ALA A 37 -33.94 10.94 -5.10
CA ALA A 37 -32.67 11.50 -4.66
C ALA A 37 -31.77 10.37 -4.12
N HIS A 38 -30.49 10.43 -4.44
CA HIS A 38 -29.50 9.41 -4.11
C HIS A 38 -28.14 10.09 -3.89
N TYR A 39 -27.13 9.31 -3.51
CA TYR A 39 -25.76 9.81 -3.39
C TYR A 39 -24.84 9.10 -4.37
N ALA A 40 -23.89 9.81 -4.96
CA ALA A 40 -22.86 9.25 -5.84
C ALA A 40 -21.46 9.65 -5.36
N ALA A 41 -20.49 8.75 -5.48
CA ALA A 41 -19.08 9.02 -5.26
C ALA A 41 -18.28 8.49 -6.45
N THR A 42 -17.35 9.29 -6.98
CA THR A 42 -16.44 8.86 -8.06
C THR A 42 -15.12 8.42 -7.46
N LEU A 43 -14.71 7.18 -7.72
CA LEU A 43 -13.44 6.63 -7.26
C LEU A 43 -12.28 7.14 -8.13
N ALA A 44 -11.05 6.94 -7.65
CA ALA A 44 -9.84 7.42 -8.31
C ALA A 44 -9.64 6.87 -9.74
N ASP A 45 -10.17 5.68 -10.03
CA ASP A 45 -10.12 5.04 -11.35
C ASP A 45 -11.28 5.43 -12.28
N GLY A 46 -12.20 6.29 -11.81
CA GLY A 46 -13.38 6.73 -12.55
C GLY A 46 -14.63 5.88 -12.30
N THR A 47 -14.55 4.78 -11.54
CA THR A 47 -15.74 4.01 -11.15
C THR A 47 -16.69 4.88 -10.33
N VAL A 48 -17.98 4.87 -10.65
CA VAL A 48 -19.01 5.55 -9.84
C VAL A 48 -19.67 4.55 -8.90
N LEU A 49 -19.68 4.87 -7.60
CA LEU A 49 -20.49 4.16 -6.59
C LEU A 49 -21.72 5.00 -6.25
N GLU A 50 -22.90 4.46 -6.45
CA GLU A 50 -24.17 5.10 -6.11
C GLU A 50 -24.89 4.37 -4.97
N LEU A 51 -25.40 5.14 -4.01
CA LEU A 51 -26.29 4.69 -2.96
C LEU A 51 -27.70 5.19 -3.25
N TYR A 52 -28.60 4.27 -3.58
CA TYR A 52 -29.99 4.55 -3.91
C TYR A 52 -30.95 4.11 -2.81
N PRO A 53 -32.05 4.85 -2.55
CA PRO A 53 -33.08 4.37 -1.67
C PRO A 53 -33.84 3.19 -2.32
N ALA A 54 -33.99 2.09 -1.57
CA ALA A 54 -34.70 0.86 -1.97
C ALA A 54 -36.23 1.04 -1.99
N THR A 55 -36.70 1.97 -2.83
CA THR A 55 -38.13 2.31 -2.95
C THR A 55 -38.84 1.35 -3.90
N ARG A 56 -38.69 1.55 -5.21
CA ARG A 56 -39.30 0.71 -6.25
C ARG A 56 -38.48 -0.54 -6.57
N ARG A 57 -37.21 -0.56 -6.15
CA ARG A 57 -36.28 -1.66 -6.33
C ARG A 57 -35.97 -2.27 -4.97
N PRO A 58 -35.82 -3.60 -4.89
CA PRO A 58 -35.46 -4.24 -3.62
C PRO A 58 -34.08 -3.75 -3.17
N GLU A 59 -33.84 -3.83 -1.87
CA GLU A 59 -32.51 -3.60 -1.32
C GLU A 59 -31.49 -4.57 -1.95
N THR A 60 -30.28 -4.08 -2.12
CA THR A 60 -29.16 -4.96 -2.47
C THR A 60 -28.95 -5.89 -1.29
N GLY A 61 -29.19 -7.19 -1.50
CA GLY A 61 -29.02 -8.21 -0.47
C GLY A 61 -27.55 -8.49 -0.17
N TYR A 62 -27.18 -9.78 -0.10
CA TYR A 62 -25.81 -10.17 0.20
C TYR A 62 -24.83 -9.67 -0.86
N LEU A 63 -23.84 -8.88 -0.43
CA LEU A 63 -22.74 -8.36 -1.23
C LEU A 63 -21.47 -8.41 -0.38
N ARG A 64 -20.36 -8.80 -1.01
CA ARG A 64 -19.01 -8.58 -0.49
C ARG A 64 -18.28 -7.62 -1.41
N LEU A 65 -17.96 -6.43 -0.91
CA LEU A 65 -17.30 -5.37 -1.68
C LEU A 65 -15.85 -5.24 -1.22
N GLY A 66 -14.90 -5.34 -2.15
CA GLY A 66 -13.49 -5.04 -1.92
C GLY A 66 -13.17 -3.61 -2.35
N LEU A 67 -12.57 -2.82 -1.47
CA LEU A 67 -12.04 -1.49 -1.77
C LEU A 67 -10.58 -1.42 -1.31
N THR A 68 -9.78 -0.58 -1.96
CA THR A 68 -8.42 -0.29 -1.50
C THR A 68 -8.43 1.01 -0.70
N GLY A 69 -7.85 0.98 0.50
CA GLY A 69 -7.77 2.12 1.41
C GLY A 69 -6.51 2.05 2.28
N ASP A 70 -6.45 2.86 3.34
CA ASP A 70 -5.19 3.06 4.08
C ASP A 70 -4.69 1.84 4.87
N SER A 71 -5.61 1.04 5.43
CA SER A 71 -5.24 -0.11 6.24
C SER A 71 -6.20 -1.29 6.07
N PRO A 72 -5.68 -2.53 6.04
CA PRO A 72 -6.51 -3.70 5.80
C PRO A 72 -7.46 -3.97 6.97
N ARG A 73 -8.75 -4.16 6.67
CA ARG A 73 -9.77 -4.54 7.67
C ARG A 73 -11.03 -5.05 6.99
N THR A 74 -11.81 -5.85 7.72
CA THR A 74 -13.16 -6.25 7.29
C THR A 74 -14.18 -5.52 8.14
N LEU A 75 -15.15 -4.91 7.49
CA LEU A 75 -16.23 -4.12 8.09
C LEU A 75 -17.58 -4.69 7.64
N THR A 76 -18.62 -4.33 8.38
CA THR A 76 -20.00 -4.61 8.03
C THR A 76 -20.71 -3.28 7.81
N ASP A 77 -21.31 -3.09 6.63
CA ASP A 77 -22.08 -1.88 6.34
C ASP A 77 -23.42 -1.88 7.11
N PRO A 78 -24.18 -0.77 7.13
CA PRO A 78 -25.44 -0.68 7.87
C PRO A 78 -26.50 -1.72 7.47
N ASP A 79 -26.45 -2.29 6.28
CA ASP A 79 -27.41 -3.33 5.85
C ASP A 79 -26.87 -4.74 6.07
N GLY A 80 -25.71 -4.90 6.73
CA GLY A 80 -25.11 -6.20 7.02
C GLY A 80 -24.20 -6.75 5.92
N ARG A 81 -23.88 -5.96 4.89
CA ARG A 81 -23.00 -6.38 3.79
C ARG A 81 -21.54 -6.35 4.24
N THR A 82 -20.71 -7.20 3.66
CA THR A 82 -19.29 -7.25 4.00
C THR A 82 -18.49 -6.28 3.14
N VAL A 83 -17.74 -5.38 3.77
CA VAL A 83 -16.79 -4.49 3.11
C VAL A 83 -15.38 -4.87 3.53
N VAL A 84 -14.55 -5.21 2.55
CA VAL A 84 -13.14 -5.56 2.75
C VAL A 84 -12.31 -4.41 2.28
N LEU A 85 -11.57 -3.79 3.20
CA LEU A 85 -10.51 -2.87 2.85
C LEU A 85 -9.21 -3.65 2.71
N THR A 86 -8.57 -3.52 1.55
CA THR A 86 -7.19 -3.91 1.34
C THR A 86 -6.31 -2.67 1.42
N ALA A 87 -5.08 -2.82 1.92
CA ALA A 87 -4.08 -1.80 1.66
C ALA A 87 -3.67 -1.89 0.18
N PRO A 88 -3.30 -0.77 -0.46
CA PRO A 88 -2.59 -0.86 -1.72
C PRO A 88 -1.37 -1.75 -1.49
N GLU A 89 -1.05 -2.64 -2.44
CA GLU A 89 0.24 -3.32 -2.41
C GLU A 89 1.32 -2.24 -2.39
N ARG A 90 1.93 -2.02 -1.23
CA ARG A 90 3.07 -1.11 -1.14
C ARG A 90 4.17 -1.73 -1.97
N SER A 91 4.56 -1.02 -3.03
CA SER A 91 5.69 -1.46 -3.85
C SER A 91 6.88 -1.72 -2.93
N PRO A 92 7.60 -2.84 -3.09
CA PRO A 92 8.84 -3.10 -2.36
C PRO A 92 9.79 -1.89 -2.43
N MET A 93 9.80 -1.18 -3.56
CA MET A 93 10.59 0.05 -3.73
C MET A 93 10.23 1.14 -2.71
N THR A 94 8.94 1.41 -2.50
CA THR A 94 8.49 2.45 -1.55
C THR A 94 8.82 2.07 -0.12
N THR A 95 8.46 0.84 0.28
CA THR A 95 8.75 0.31 1.62
C THR A 95 10.25 0.33 1.92
N THR A 96 11.07 -0.13 0.97
CA THR A 96 12.54 -0.11 1.10
C THR A 96 13.08 1.29 1.28
N ARG A 97 12.65 2.27 0.48
CA ARG A 97 13.11 3.67 0.61
C ARG A 97 12.77 4.27 1.97
N GLU A 98 11.55 4.04 2.46
CA GLU A 98 11.12 4.51 3.78
C GLU A 98 11.95 3.88 4.89
N THR A 99 12.21 2.58 4.82
CA THR A 99 13.05 1.87 5.79
C THR A 99 14.49 2.37 5.79
N VAL A 100 15.11 2.57 4.61
CA VAL A 100 16.46 3.14 4.53
C VAL A 100 16.51 4.52 5.15
N ARG A 101 15.56 5.39 4.79
CA ARG A 101 15.48 6.76 5.34
C ARG A 101 15.36 6.75 6.86
N ARG A 102 14.53 5.87 7.41
CA ARG A 102 14.32 5.74 8.86
C ARG A 102 15.57 5.26 9.59
N ILE A 103 16.32 4.32 9.02
CA ILE A 103 17.46 3.68 9.70
C ILE A 103 18.75 4.47 9.50
N LEU A 104 19.03 4.90 8.27
CA LEU A 104 20.28 5.54 7.86
C LEU A 104 20.19 7.07 7.76
N GLY A 105 18.98 7.62 7.84
CA GLY A 105 18.74 9.07 7.80
C GLY A 105 18.73 9.65 6.38
N ASP A 106 18.44 10.95 6.31
CA ASP A 106 18.24 11.68 5.06
C ASP A 106 19.53 11.95 4.27
N THR A 107 20.70 11.73 4.89
CA THR A 107 22.01 11.91 4.25
C THR A 107 22.45 10.72 3.40
N ALA A 108 21.79 9.56 3.56
CA ALA A 108 22.09 8.38 2.77
C ALA A 108 21.56 8.52 1.35
N GLN A 109 22.45 8.53 0.36
CA GLN A 109 22.06 8.45 -1.04
C GLN A 109 21.76 7.00 -1.40
N THR A 110 20.66 6.76 -2.10
CA THR A 110 20.20 5.40 -2.40
C THR A 110 19.76 5.22 -3.85
N ASP A 111 20.14 4.09 -4.43
CA ASP A 111 19.51 3.52 -5.63
C ASP A 111 18.80 2.22 -5.23
N VAL A 112 17.49 2.16 -5.45
CA VAL A 112 16.66 1.01 -5.12
C VAL A 112 16.16 0.39 -6.41
N ARG A 113 16.52 -0.87 -6.65
CA ARG A 113 16.06 -1.65 -7.80
C ARG A 113 15.23 -2.83 -7.31
N VAL A 114 14.05 -3.00 -7.90
CA VAL A 114 13.19 -4.17 -7.65
C VAL A 114 13.18 -5.02 -8.92
N TYR A 115 13.46 -6.31 -8.77
CA TYR A 115 13.56 -7.26 -9.88
C TYR A 115 12.25 -8.05 -10.07
N PRO A 116 12.00 -8.58 -11.28
CA PRO A 116 10.94 -9.56 -11.50
C PRO A 116 11.15 -10.77 -10.57
N GLY A 117 10.18 -11.06 -9.71
CA GLY A 117 10.30 -12.09 -8.65
C GLY A 117 10.37 -11.53 -7.23
N GLY A 118 10.39 -10.20 -7.07
CA GLY A 118 10.27 -9.51 -5.78
C GLY A 118 11.58 -9.28 -5.04
N ASP A 119 12.71 -9.74 -5.59
CA ASP A 119 14.03 -9.43 -5.06
C ASP A 119 14.32 -7.93 -5.16
N VAL A 120 14.90 -7.37 -4.11
CA VAL A 120 15.24 -5.95 -4.02
C VAL A 120 16.75 -5.82 -3.86
N SER A 121 17.34 -4.86 -4.56
CA SER A 121 18.72 -4.41 -4.40
C SER A 121 18.74 -2.94 -4.00
N VAL A 122 19.54 -2.63 -2.99
CA VAL A 122 19.72 -1.27 -2.46
C VAL A 122 21.20 -0.95 -2.46
N SER A 123 21.61 -0.03 -3.33
CA SER A 123 22.92 0.60 -3.26
C SER A 123 22.83 1.85 -2.39
N ILE A 124 23.73 1.99 -1.43
CA ILE A 124 23.70 3.03 -0.39
C ILE A 124 25.06 3.71 -0.34
N THR A 125 25.08 5.04 -0.39
CA THR A 125 26.30 5.85 -0.18
C THR A 125 26.09 6.79 1.00
N ILE A 126 27.01 6.75 1.97
CA ILE A 126 27.01 7.63 3.15
C ILE A 126 28.45 8.14 3.34
N GLY A 127 28.69 9.43 3.06
CA GLY A 127 30.05 9.96 3.04
C GLY A 127 30.88 9.24 1.98
N ASP A 128 32.01 8.66 2.38
CA ASP A 128 32.90 7.88 1.50
C ASP A 128 32.58 6.37 1.50
N ASP A 129 31.67 5.91 2.36
CA ASP A 129 31.29 4.51 2.44
C ASP A 129 30.20 4.14 1.44
N PHE A 130 30.32 2.94 0.89
CA PHE A 130 29.36 2.33 -0.01
C PHE A 130 28.88 0.98 0.54
N ALA A 131 27.57 0.75 0.54
CA ALA A 131 26.98 -0.53 0.92
C ALA A 131 26.02 -1.03 -0.16
N VAL A 132 25.92 -2.34 -0.29
CA VAL A 132 24.87 -3.01 -1.08
C VAL A 132 24.09 -3.93 -0.16
N VAL A 133 22.77 -3.83 -0.19
CA VAL A 133 21.84 -4.73 0.49
C VAL A 133 20.96 -5.40 -0.57
N ASP A 134 20.98 -6.73 -0.67
CA ASP A 134 20.10 -7.48 -1.57
C ASP A 134 19.30 -8.55 -0.81
N GLY A 135 18.10 -8.84 -1.30
CA GLY A 135 17.29 -9.94 -0.79
C GLY A 135 15.80 -9.79 -0.98
N LYS A 136 15.06 -10.66 -0.30
CA LYS A 136 13.61 -10.61 -0.13
C LYS A 136 13.19 -11.43 1.08
N ASP A 137 12.07 -11.07 1.68
CA ASP A 137 11.58 -11.70 2.93
C ASP A 137 11.42 -13.22 2.83
N ALA A 138 11.13 -13.75 1.64
CA ALA A 138 10.98 -15.19 1.43
C ALA A 138 12.30 -15.98 1.49
N THR A 139 13.45 -15.34 1.23
CA THR A 139 14.76 -16.00 1.15
C THR A 139 15.81 -15.38 2.06
N GLY A 140 15.44 -14.35 2.82
CA GLY A 140 16.36 -13.57 3.64
C GLY A 140 17.06 -12.47 2.85
N TRP A 141 17.88 -11.72 3.60
CA TRP A 141 18.60 -10.54 3.13
C TRP A 141 20.09 -10.68 3.40
N GLY A 142 20.90 -9.91 2.70
CA GLY A 142 22.32 -9.79 3.01
C GLY A 142 22.88 -8.43 2.64
N TRP A 143 24.04 -8.12 3.20
CA TRP A 143 24.74 -6.87 2.88
C TRP A 143 26.24 -7.03 2.78
N SER A 144 26.84 -6.13 2.00
CA SER A 144 28.29 -5.98 1.86
C SER A 144 28.67 -4.51 1.97
N LEU A 145 29.81 -4.23 2.60
CA LEU A 145 30.39 -2.89 2.70
C LEU A 145 31.64 -2.81 1.84
N ASN A 146 31.71 -1.75 1.04
CA ASN A 146 32.77 -1.46 0.08
C ASN A 146 33.18 -2.72 -0.73
N PRO A 147 32.23 -3.52 -1.28
CA PRO A 147 32.57 -4.75 -1.99
C PRO A 147 33.37 -4.46 -3.26
N ALA A 148 34.25 -5.37 -3.65
CA ALA A 148 34.86 -5.33 -4.98
C ALA A 148 33.76 -5.48 -6.05
N SER A 149 33.94 -4.86 -7.22
CA SER A 149 32.92 -4.73 -8.28
C SER A 149 32.28 -6.03 -8.79
N HIS A 150 32.84 -7.20 -8.45
CA HIS A 150 32.35 -8.53 -8.85
C HIS A 150 31.73 -9.33 -7.68
N GLU A 151 31.82 -8.85 -6.43
CA GLU A 151 31.25 -9.52 -5.24
C GLU A 151 29.87 -8.98 -4.86
N ALA A 152 29.46 -7.84 -5.41
CA ALA A 152 28.19 -7.18 -5.09
C ALA A 152 26.94 -7.95 -5.55
N PHE A 153 27.06 -9.11 -6.22
CA PHE A 153 25.90 -9.81 -6.80
C PHE A 153 25.85 -11.33 -6.57
N THR A 154 26.87 -11.95 -5.97
CA THR A 154 26.95 -13.43 -5.90
C THR A 154 27.08 -14.02 -4.49
N GLY A 155 26.98 -13.19 -3.45
CA GLY A 155 26.98 -13.65 -2.06
C GLY A 155 27.40 -12.53 -1.13
N HIS A 156 26.49 -12.11 -0.25
CA HIS A 156 26.83 -11.13 0.77
C HIS A 156 27.72 -11.75 1.85
N ALA A 157 28.66 -10.96 2.35
CA ALA A 157 29.50 -11.36 3.48
C ALA A 157 28.69 -11.58 4.77
N ARG A 158 27.50 -10.97 4.83
CA ARG A 158 26.61 -10.96 5.99
C ARG A 158 25.18 -11.18 5.56
N THR A 159 24.39 -11.81 6.43
CA THR A 159 23.01 -12.19 6.19
C THR A 159 22.11 -11.70 7.32
N ALA A 160 20.85 -11.42 7.01
CA ALA A 160 19.81 -10.96 7.93
C ALA A 160 18.47 -11.64 7.58
N GLU A 161 17.57 -11.70 8.55
CA GLU A 161 16.21 -12.23 8.33
C GLU A 161 15.34 -11.27 7.52
N ASP A 162 15.53 -9.96 7.74
CA ASP A 162 14.81 -8.89 7.05
C ASP A 162 15.72 -7.71 6.63
N ILE A 163 15.16 -6.81 5.82
CA ILE A 163 15.87 -5.62 5.35
C ILE A 163 16.24 -4.65 6.47
N GLU A 164 15.44 -4.57 7.53
CA GLU A 164 15.69 -3.65 8.64
C GLU A 164 16.92 -4.09 9.42
N GLU A 165 17.05 -5.36 9.74
CA GLU A 165 18.25 -5.93 10.36
C GLU A 165 19.49 -5.73 9.47
N ALA A 166 19.39 -5.97 8.15
CA ALA A 166 20.50 -5.72 7.23
C ALA A 166 20.95 -4.24 7.25
N LEU A 167 20.00 -3.29 7.21
CA LEU A 167 20.31 -1.86 7.25
C LEU A 167 20.83 -1.40 8.60
N GLN A 168 20.37 -2.00 9.71
CA GLN A 168 20.94 -1.77 11.04
C GLN A 168 22.40 -2.26 11.10
N GLY A 169 22.71 -3.39 10.45
CA GLY A 169 24.08 -3.89 10.28
C GLY A 169 24.95 -2.92 9.49
N VAL A 170 24.48 -2.44 8.34
CA VAL A 170 25.16 -1.39 7.55
C VAL A 170 25.46 -0.16 8.40
N ARG A 171 24.46 0.34 9.15
CA ARG A 171 24.62 1.50 10.04
C ARG A 171 25.70 1.27 11.09
N ALA A 172 25.65 0.10 11.74
CA ALA A 172 26.55 -0.26 12.83
C ALA A 172 28.00 -0.40 12.39
N GLU A 173 28.25 -0.64 11.10
CA GLU A 173 29.60 -0.81 10.54
C GLU A 173 30.15 0.46 9.88
N ILE A 174 29.29 1.35 9.35
CA ILE A 174 29.69 2.69 8.87
C ILE A 174 29.99 3.64 10.03
N ALA A 175 29.18 3.61 11.09
CA ALA A 175 29.32 4.48 12.26
C ALA A 175 30.68 4.38 13.03
N PRO A 176 31.32 3.20 13.23
CA PRO A 176 32.54 3.09 14.03
C PRO A 176 33.78 3.75 13.41
N ASN A 177 33.78 4.07 12.12
CA ASN A 177 34.96 4.62 11.43
C ASN A 177 35.06 6.16 11.49
N ASN A 178 34.13 6.84 12.17
CA ASN A 178 34.10 8.31 12.33
C ASN A 178 34.52 8.80 13.73
N SER A 179 35.34 8.02 14.46
CA SER A 179 35.86 8.38 15.81
C SER A 179 37.35 8.71 15.80
#